data_AF-A0A6N3I481-F1
#
_entry.id   AF-A0A6N3I481-F1
#
_cell.length_a   1.000
_cell.length_b   1.000
_cell.length_c   1.000
_cell.angle_alpha   90.00
_cell.angle_beta   90.00
_cell.angle_gamma   90.00
#
_symmetry.space_group_name_H-M   'P 1'
#
loop_
_entity.id
_entity.type
_entity.pdbx_description
1 polymer ?
#
loop_
_entity_poly.entity_id
_entity_poly.type
_entity_poly.pdbx_seq_one_letter_code
_entity_poly.pdbx_strand_id
1 'polypeptide(L)'
;MNIKLFPKAQLESLWKKTKANYINGVEPPPLCLRCGQPLRSELASNARSRYIDVSICINCGTDEALRDAQGRLFPLLDWQAVKNGLPELDMNGPLILLTPACSFPNVFEQTKKVGNSDLPYPVSEVVYSRSDYDGYRWWSKWFDCQKERPSKILSREIDQFHNALFRMPEFKTLDTMCKLCRCAQPTSSSSEFNLYSETEHFFIWLRLITRFRDYNLYVHYYAKQV
;
A
#
# COMPACT_ATOMS: atom_id res chain seq x y z
N MET A 1 -15.81 -0.11 -4.27
CA MET A 1 -14.43 0.22 -4.67
C MET A 1 -13.55 -0.99 -4.51
N ASN A 2 -12.60 -1.20 -5.41
CA ASN A 2 -11.64 -2.29 -5.34
C ASN A 2 -10.23 -1.72 -5.17
N ILE A 3 -9.71 -1.79 -3.95
CA ILE A 3 -8.42 -1.20 -3.60
C ILE A 3 -7.35 -2.29 -3.64
N LYS A 4 -6.23 -2.01 -4.30
CA LYS A 4 -5.07 -2.91 -4.41
C LYS A 4 -3.78 -2.19 -4.09
N LEU A 5 -2.85 -2.89 -3.46
CA LEU A 5 -1.52 -2.37 -3.17
C LEU A 5 -0.60 -2.54 -4.39
N PHE A 6 -0.09 -1.43 -4.91
CA PHE A 6 0.89 -1.40 -6.00
C PHE A 6 2.33 -1.41 -5.46
N PRO A 7 3.27 -2.15 -6.08
CA PRO A 7 3.09 -3.13 -7.16
C PRO A 7 2.79 -4.56 -6.65
N LYS A 8 2.58 -4.74 -5.34
CA LYS A 8 2.37 -6.06 -4.71
C LYS A 8 1.33 -6.91 -5.44
N ALA A 9 0.14 -6.35 -5.70
CA ALA A 9 -0.96 -7.09 -6.31
C ALA A 9 -0.61 -7.60 -7.72
N GLN A 10 0.06 -6.78 -8.53
CA GLN A 10 0.53 -7.18 -9.87
C GLN A 10 1.60 -8.27 -9.80
N LEU A 11 2.57 -8.14 -8.88
CA LEU A 11 3.64 -9.13 -8.72
C LEU A 11 3.10 -10.49 -8.28
N GLU A 12 2.17 -10.51 -7.32
CA GLU A 12 1.51 -11.73 -6.85
C GLU A 12 0.65 -12.37 -7.95
N SER A 13 -0.05 -11.56 -8.74
CA SER A 13 -0.83 -12.02 -9.90
C SER A 13 0.07 -12.64 -10.99
N LEU A 14 1.15 -11.94 -11.35
CA LEU A 14 2.14 -12.40 -12.32
C LEU A 14 2.75 -13.74 -11.88
N TRP A 15 3.16 -13.83 -10.61
CA TRP A 15 3.69 -15.07 -10.04
C TRP A 15 2.70 -16.22 -10.13
N LYS A 16 1.43 -15.98 -9.75
CA LYS A 16 0.38 -17.01 -9.80
C LYS A 16 0.22 -17.56 -11.22
N LYS A 17 0.22 -16.68 -12.23
CA LYS A 17 0.13 -17.06 -13.65
C LYS A 17 1.34 -17.88 -14.10
N THR A 18 2.56 -17.37 -13.88
CA THR A 18 3.78 -18.06 -14.34
C THR A 18 3.98 -19.40 -13.64
N LYS A 19 3.66 -19.47 -12.34
CA LYS A 19 3.69 -20.72 -11.57
C LYS A 19 2.71 -21.75 -12.12
N ALA A 20 1.48 -21.34 -12.42
CA ALA A 20 0.46 -22.24 -12.97
C ALA A 20 0.89 -22.80 -14.34
N ASN A 21 1.41 -21.95 -15.23
CA ASN A 21 1.91 -22.38 -16.53
C ASN A 21 3.03 -23.42 -16.40
N TYR A 22 3.98 -23.18 -15.50
CA TYR A 22 5.08 -24.12 -15.28
C TYR A 22 4.61 -25.47 -14.72
N ILE A 23 3.68 -25.47 -13.75
CA ILE A 23 3.10 -26.71 -13.21
C ILE A 23 2.37 -27.51 -14.30
N ASN A 24 1.77 -26.82 -15.28
CA ASN A 24 1.10 -27.42 -16.43
C ASN A 24 2.06 -27.83 -17.56
N GLY A 25 3.39 -27.79 -17.35
CA GLY A 25 4.38 -28.27 -18.30
C GLY A 25 4.73 -27.30 -19.43
N VAL A 26 4.35 -26.03 -19.32
CA VAL A 26 4.74 -24.99 -20.28
C VAL A 26 6.16 -24.49 -19.94
N GLU A 27 7.02 -24.49 -20.96
CA GLU A 27 8.35 -23.83 -21.16
C GLU A 27 8.94 -22.95 -20.03
N PRO A 28 10.29 -22.79 -20.01
CA PRO A 28 11.24 -23.01 -18.89
C PRO A 28 10.81 -22.55 -17.48
N PRO A 29 11.55 -22.92 -16.41
CA PRO A 29 11.19 -22.50 -15.05
C PRO A 29 10.91 -20.99 -14.95
N PRO A 30 9.92 -20.56 -14.14
CA PRO A 30 9.58 -19.15 -14.00
C PRO A 30 10.79 -18.32 -13.63
N LEU A 31 10.84 -17.07 -14.10
CA LEU A 31 11.90 -16.16 -13.71
C LEU A 31 11.65 -15.62 -12.31
N CYS A 32 12.72 -15.40 -11.56
CA CYS A 32 12.69 -14.70 -10.29
C CYS A 32 12.25 -13.25 -10.53
N LEU A 33 11.08 -12.87 -10.02
CA LEU A 33 10.53 -11.52 -10.23
C LEU A 33 11.45 -10.40 -9.74
N ARG A 34 12.33 -10.69 -8.78
CA ARG A 34 13.29 -9.73 -8.22
C ARG A 34 14.46 -9.40 -9.15
N CYS A 35 15.14 -10.41 -9.70
CA CYS A 35 16.39 -10.23 -10.47
C CYS A 35 16.32 -10.71 -11.93
N GLY A 36 15.21 -11.32 -12.35
CA GLY A 36 15.02 -11.86 -13.70
C GLY A 36 15.72 -13.18 -14.00
N GLN A 37 16.51 -13.73 -13.06
CA GLN A 37 17.19 -15.02 -13.27
C GLN A 37 16.21 -16.20 -13.18
N PRO A 38 16.41 -17.29 -13.92
CA PRO A 38 15.58 -18.49 -13.82
C PRO A 38 15.52 -19.03 -12.39
N LEU A 39 14.33 -19.41 -11.93
CA LEU A 39 14.19 -20.18 -10.71
C LEU A 39 14.66 -21.62 -10.91
N ARG A 40 14.98 -22.30 -9.82
CA ARG A 40 15.24 -23.75 -9.85
C ARG A 40 13.97 -24.49 -10.28
N SER A 41 14.14 -25.57 -11.05
CA SER A 41 13.05 -26.40 -11.57
C SER A 41 12.17 -26.96 -10.44
N GLU A 42 12.78 -27.39 -9.35
CA GLU A 42 12.07 -27.73 -8.13
C GLU A 42 11.67 -26.43 -7.41
N LEU A 43 10.42 -25.98 -7.62
CA LEU A 43 9.93 -24.72 -7.07
C LEU A 43 10.06 -24.64 -5.52
N ALA A 44 9.93 -25.78 -4.83
CA ALA A 44 10.09 -25.88 -3.37
C ALA A 44 11.52 -25.57 -2.88
N SER A 45 12.53 -25.72 -3.75
CA SER A 45 13.93 -25.41 -3.44
C SER A 45 14.28 -23.91 -3.56
N ASN A 46 13.35 -23.10 -4.06
CA ASN A 46 13.51 -21.64 -4.15
C ASN A 46 13.07 -20.96 -2.86
N ALA A 47 13.53 -19.74 -2.63
CA ALA A 47 13.14 -18.97 -1.45
C ALA A 47 11.73 -18.37 -1.60
N ARG A 48 11.02 -18.19 -0.49
CA ARG A 48 9.81 -17.35 -0.42
C ARG A 48 10.22 -15.93 -0.09
N SER A 49 9.68 -14.95 -0.82
CA SER A 49 9.92 -13.54 -0.49
C SER A 49 9.35 -13.24 0.90
N ARG A 50 10.06 -12.41 1.65
CA ARG A 50 9.64 -11.88 2.96
C ARG A 50 8.67 -10.70 2.82
N TYR A 51 8.56 -10.13 1.62
CA TYR A 51 7.81 -8.91 1.37
C TYR A 51 6.40 -9.20 0.83
N ILE A 52 6.28 -10.16 -0.09
CA ILE A 52 5.03 -10.51 -0.79
C ILE A 52 4.92 -12.03 -1.02
N ASP A 53 3.73 -12.55 -1.34
CA ASP A 53 3.51 -14.00 -1.50
C ASP A 53 3.97 -14.55 -2.87
N VAL A 54 5.29 -14.52 -3.10
CA VAL A 54 5.93 -15.04 -4.32
C VAL A 54 7.18 -15.86 -4.00
N SER A 55 7.59 -16.73 -4.94
CA SER A 55 8.91 -17.36 -4.88
C SER A 55 9.95 -16.54 -5.63
N ILE A 56 11.16 -16.49 -5.08
CA ILE A 56 12.34 -15.80 -5.61
C ILE A 56 13.55 -16.75 -5.55
N CYS A 57 14.61 -16.45 -6.30
CA CYS A 57 15.80 -17.29 -6.30
C CYS A 57 16.49 -17.26 -4.92
N ILE A 58 17.29 -18.29 -4.62
CA ILE A 58 17.95 -18.42 -3.31
C ILE A 58 18.83 -17.21 -2.98
N ASN A 59 19.56 -16.66 -3.96
CA ASN A 59 20.41 -15.48 -3.77
C ASN A 59 19.59 -14.25 -3.37
N CYS A 60 18.45 -14.04 -4.04
CA CYS A 60 17.51 -12.97 -3.69
C CYS A 60 16.89 -13.19 -2.31
N GLY A 61 16.55 -14.43 -1.95
CA GLY A 61 16.02 -14.76 -0.63
C GLY A 61 17.03 -14.52 0.51
N THR A 62 18.29 -14.90 0.30
CA THR A 62 19.38 -14.62 1.24
C THR A 62 19.59 -13.12 1.41
N ASP A 63 19.62 -12.36 0.31
CA ASP A 63 19.76 -10.90 0.39
C ASP A 63 18.55 -10.24 1.09
N GLU A 64 17.32 -10.68 0.82
CA GLU A 64 16.15 -10.19 1.56
C GLU A 64 16.28 -10.44 3.07
N ALA A 65 16.74 -11.63 3.48
CA ALA A 65 16.91 -11.97 4.88
C ALA A 65 17.98 -11.11 5.58
N LEU A 66 19.11 -10.87 4.91
CA LEU A 66 20.17 -10.00 5.44
C LEU A 66 19.69 -8.54 5.57
N ARG A 67 18.94 -8.06 4.58
CA ARG A 67 18.34 -6.72 4.57
C ARG A 67 17.30 -6.53 5.66
N ASP A 68 16.42 -7.51 5.84
CA ASP A 68 15.40 -7.54 6.89
C ASP A 68 16.05 -7.46 8.28
N ALA A 69 17.14 -8.21 8.50
CA ALA A 69 17.92 -8.15 9.74
C ALA A 69 18.57 -6.77 10.01
N GLN A 70 18.86 -6.00 8.94
CA GLN A 70 19.41 -4.65 9.02
C GLN A 70 18.34 -3.55 9.02
N GLY A 71 17.06 -3.90 8.91
CA GLY A 71 15.97 -2.93 8.73
C GLY A 71 16.02 -2.17 7.40
N ARG A 72 16.70 -2.72 6.38
CA ARG A 72 16.94 -2.09 5.07
C ARG A 72 16.20 -2.80 3.95
N LEU A 73 14.89 -2.64 3.90
CA LEU A 73 14.05 -3.27 2.88
C LEU A 73 14.47 -2.86 1.46
N PHE A 74 14.38 -3.82 0.53
CA PHE A 74 14.59 -3.54 -0.89
C PHE A 74 13.24 -3.17 -1.54
N PRO A 75 13.07 -1.95 -2.08
CA PRO A 75 11.79 -1.49 -2.61
C PRO A 75 11.25 -2.41 -3.70
N LEU A 76 9.95 -2.72 -3.67
CA LEU A 76 9.32 -3.53 -4.72
C LEU A 76 9.42 -2.87 -6.10
N LEU A 77 9.43 -1.53 -6.16
CA LEU A 77 9.60 -0.78 -7.40
C LEU A 77 10.92 -1.07 -8.12
N ASP A 78 11.95 -1.51 -7.38
CA ASP A 78 13.26 -1.82 -7.95
C ASP A 78 13.38 -3.25 -8.47
N TRP A 79 12.35 -4.08 -8.31
CA TRP A 79 12.33 -5.44 -8.80
C TRP A 79 12.32 -5.49 -10.32
N GLN A 80 13.03 -6.46 -10.90
CA GLN A 80 13.16 -6.61 -12.34
C GLN A 80 11.80 -6.76 -13.05
N ALA A 81 10.86 -7.48 -12.46
CA ALA A 81 9.52 -7.64 -13.01
C ALA A 81 8.74 -6.32 -13.10
N VAL A 82 8.99 -5.37 -12.18
CA VAL A 82 8.39 -4.04 -12.25
C VAL A 82 9.00 -3.23 -13.39
N LYS A 83 10.34 -3.27 -13.51
CA LYS A 83 11.10 -2.58 -14.56
C LYS A 83 10.76 -3.09 -15.96
N ASN A 84 10.42 -4.36 -16.09
CA ASN A 84 10.04 -4.98 -17.37
C ASN A 84 8.58 -4.68 -17.78
N GLY A 85 7.82 -3.96 -16.96
CA GLY A 85 6.39 -3.74 -17.15
C GLY A 85 5.56 -4.83 -16.47
N LEU A 86 4.57 -4.40 -15.70
CA LEU A 86 3.66 -5.29 -14.99
C LEU A 86 2.39 -5.52 -15.80
N PRO A 87 1.78 -6.72 -15.69
CA PRO A 87 0.48 -6.95 -16.30
C PRO A 87 -0.58 -6.07 -15.64
N GLU A 88 -1.60 -5.70 -16.43
CA GLU A 88 -2.83 -5.15 -15.89
C GLU A 88 -3.51 -6.16 -14.97
N LEU A 89 -4.16 -5.66 -13.92
CA LEU A 89 -4.97 -6.51 -13.05
C LEU A 89 -6.32 -6.72 -13.71
N ASP A 90 -6.64 -7.97 -14.03
CA ASP A 90 -7.97 -8.37 -14.52
C ASP A 90 -9.00 -8.20 -13.40
N MET A 91 -9.74 -7.09 -13.44
CA MET A 91 -10.68 -6.71 -12.39
C MET A 91 -12.00 -6.22 -13.00
N ASN A 92 -13.11 -6.72 -12.44
CA ASN A 92 -14.43 -6.17 -12.72
C ASN A 92 -14.63 -4.85 -11.94
N GLY A 93 -14.55 -3.73 -12.66
CA GLY A 93 -14.84 -2.39 -12.13
C GLY A 93 -13.61 -1.49 -11.88
N PRO A 94 -13.82 -0.26 -11.38
CA PRO A 94 -12.74 0.71 -11.20
C PRO A 94 -11.73 0.23 -10.16
N LEU A 95 -10.48 0.10 -10.61
CA LEU A 95 -9.32 -0.26 -9.80
C LEU A 95 -8.75 1.00 -9.16
N ILE A 96 -8.64 0.98 -7.83
CA ILE A 96 -7.99 2.03 -7.05
C ILE A 96 -6.68 1.47 -6.50
N LEU A 97 -5.59 2.20 -6.72
CA LEU A 97 -4.26 1.77 -6.29
C LEU A 97 -3.81 2.52 -5.03
N LEU A 98 -3.34 1.77 -4.05
CA LEU A 98 -2.49 2.28 -2.98
C LEU A 98 -1.04 2.17 -3.41
N THR A 99 -0.31 3.28 -3.37
CA THR A 99 1.06 3.38 -3.87
C THR A 99 1.99 3.92 -2.78
N PRO A 100 3.28 3.53 -2.76
CA PRO A 100 4.28 4.10 -1.85
C PRO A 100 4.85 5.44 -2.33
N ALA A 101 4.42 5.95 -3.48
CA ALA A 101 4.90 7.20 -4.05
C ALA A 101 3.76 8.21 -4.14
N CYS A 102 3.96 9.40 -3.58
CA CYS A 102 2.94 10.45 -3.63
C CYS A 102 2.87 11.03 -5.06
N SER A 103 1.69 10.97 -5.67
CA SER A 103 1.41 11.60 -6.98
C SER A 103 0.94 13.05 -6.89
N PHE A 104 0.71 13.57 -5.68
CA PHE A 104 0.12 14.89 -5.43
C PHE A 104 0.91 15.74 -4.40
N PRO A 105 2.24 15.89 -4.53
CA PRO A 105 3.03 16.64 -3.56
C PRO A 105 2.58 18.11 -3.42
N ASN A 106 2.03 18.68 -4.50
CA ASN A 106 1.47 20.04 -4.55
C ASN A 106 0.35 20.30 -3.54
N VAL A 107 -0.38 19.26 -3.10
CA VAL A 107 -1.39 19.39 -2.04
C VAL A 107 -0.77 19.90 -0.73
N PHE A 108 0.46 19.48 -0.43
CA PHE A 108 1.14 19.85 0.82
C PHE A 108 1.80 21.23 0.77
N GLU A 109 1.89 21.85 -0.40
CA GLU A 109 2.44 23.21 -0.57
C GLU A 109 1.39 24.28 -0.25
N GLN A 110 0.13 24.02 -0.60
CA GLN A 110 -0.98 24.95 -0.39
C GLN A 110 -1.57 24.78 1.00
N THR A 111 -1.15 25.60 1.95
CA THR A 111 -1.53 25.45 3.35
C THR A 111 -2.21 26.67 3.97
N LYS A 112 -3.03 26.41 4.99
CA LYS A 112 -3.69 27.41 5.84
C LYS A 112 -3.35 27.17 7.30
N LYS A 113 -3.34 28.24 8.10
CA LYS A 113 -3.34 28.15 9.56
C LYS A 113 -4.77 27.94 10.05
N VAL A 114 -4.97 26.97 10.94
CA VAL A 114 -6.27 26.68 11.55
C VAL A 114 -6.14 26.83 13.06
N GLY A 115 -6.88 27.79 13.63
CA GLY A 115 -6.85 28.07 15.07
C GLY A 115 -5.46 28.53 15.56
N ASN A 116 -5.07 28.02 16.74
CA ASN A 116 -3.78 28.30 17.38
C ASN A 116 -2.70 27.25 17.05
N SER A 117 -2.93 26.38 16.05
CA SER A 117 -1.90 25.42 15.65
C SER A 117 -0.80 26.13 14.87
N ASP A 118 0.45 25.94 15.32
CA ASP A 118 1.62 26.46 14.62
C ASP A 118 1.90 25.74 13.30
N LEU A 119 1.31 24.55 13.10
CA LEU A 119 1.51 23.74 11.91
C LEU A 119 0.52 24.10 10.80
N PRO A 120 1.01 24.42 9.59
CA PRO A 120 0.15 24.65 8.43
C PRO A 120 -0.53 23.35 7.97
N TYR A 121 -1.82 23.41 7.65
CA TYR A 121 -2.61 22.29 7.13
C TYR A 121 -2.97 22.50 5.65
N PRO A 122 -2.99 21.46 4.81
CA PRO A 122 -3.41 21.59 3.41
C PRO A 122 -4.81 22.21 3.29
N VAL A 123 -4.94 23.21 2.42
CA VAL A 123 -6.21 23.95 2.25
C VAL A 123 -7.35 23.06 1.78
N SER A 124 -7.02 22.07 0.95
CA SER A 124 -7.92 21.12 0.32
C SER A 124 -8.34 19.96 1.23
N GLU A 125 -7.77 19.84 2.43
CA GLU A 125 -8.17 18.79 3.36
C GLU A 125 -9.61 19.01 3.80
N VAL A 126 -10.45 17.99 3.59
CA VAL A 126 -11.88 18.06 3.90
C VAL A 126 -12.19 17.34 5.20
N VAL A 127 -11.66 16.13 5.33
CA VAL A 127 -11.88 15.25 6.47
C VAL A 127 -10.68 14.31 6.61
N TYR A 128 -10.41 13.86 7.83
CA TYR A 128 -9.59 12.68 8.05
C TYR A 128 -10.21 11.76 9.09
N SER A 129 -9.87 10.47 9.00
CA SER A 129 -10.15 9.49 10.04
C SER A 129 -8.88 9.10 10.76
N ARG A 130 -8.97 8.85 12.06
CA ARG A 130 -7.98 8.08 12.82
C ARG A 130 -8.60 6.74 13.21
N SER A 131 -7.90 5.67 12.90
CA SER A 131 -8.33 4.32 13.26
C SER A 131 -7.35 3.62 14.17
N ASP A 132 -7.87 3.01 15.23
CA ASP A 132 -7.12 2.19 16.19
C ASP A 132 -7.62 0.74 16.19
N TYR A 133 -6.73 -0.21 16.45
CA TYR A 133 -7.04 -1.64 16.44
C TYR A 133 -7.17 -2.17 17.88
N ASP A 134 -8.36 -2.65 18.26
CA ASP A 134 -8.65 -3.08 19.64
C ASP A 134 -8.16 -4.51 19.95
N GLY A 135 -7.52 -5.19 18.99
CA GLY A 135 -7.17 -6.61 19.06
C GLY A 135 -8.07 -7.51 18.22
N TYR A 136 -9.28 -7.05 17.88
CA TYR A 136 -10.28 -7.78 17.11
C TYR A 136 -10.69 -7.04 15.82
N ARG A 137 -10.90 -5.72 15.90
CA ARG A 137 -11.32 -4.89 14.77
C ARG A 137 -10.72 -3.49 14.82
N TRP A 138 -10.86 -2.78 13.72
CA TRP A 138 -10.54 -1.36 13.62
C TRP A 138 -11.73 -0.51 14.05
N TRP A 139 -11.48 0.45 14.93
CA TRP A 139 -12.39 1.53 15.26
C TRP A 139 -11.93 2.79 14.57
N SER A 140 -12.86 3.62 14.09
CA SER A 140 -12.53 4.85 13.38
C SER A 140 -13.21 6.04 14.05
N LYS A 141 -12.43 7.10 14.31
CA LYS A 141 -12.92 8.42 14.70
C LYS A 141 -12.69 9.39 13.55
N TRP A 142 -13.70 10.21 13.25
CA TRP A 142 -13.69 11.17 12.15
C TRP A 142 -13.48 12.59 12.64
N PHE A 143 -12.81 13.40 11.83
CA PHE A 143 -12.45 14.78 12.12
C PHE A 143 -12.69 15.64 10.88
N ASP A 144 -13.60 16.62 11.01
CA ASP A 144 -13.89 17.58 9.96
C ASP A 144 -12.79 18.66 9.90
N CYS A 145 -12.22 18.91 8.73
CA CYS A 145 -11.15 19.91 8.52
C CYS A 145 -11.68 21.25 7.95
N GLN A 146 -12.96 21.27 7.59
CA GLN A 146 -13.67 22.42 7.06
C GLN A 146 -14.93 22.71 7.88
N LYS A 147 -15.39 23.96 7.85
CA LYS A 147 -16.61 24.36 8.57
C LYS A 147 -17.85 23.68 7.99
N GLU A 148 -17.86 23.50 6.67
CA GLU A 148 -18.93 22.83 5.95
C GLU A 148 -18.55 21.37 5.71
N ARG A 149 -19.53 20.48 5.91
CA ARG A 149 -19.34 19.06 5.63
C ARG A 149 -19.34 18.81 4.12
N PRO A 150 -18.63 17.78 3.64
CA PRO A 150 -18.73 17.36 2.26
C PRO A 150 -20.18 17.10 1.84
N SER A 151 -20.48 17.32 0.57
CA SER A 151 -21.78 16.99 -0.01
C SER A 151 -22.07 15.49 0.14
N LYS A 152 -23.36 15.09 0.06
CA LYS A 152 -23.76 13.67 0.17
C LYS A 152 -23.02 12.74 -0.81
N ILE A 153 -22.70 13.22 -2.01
CA ILE A 153 -21.98 12.45 -3.03
C ILE A 153 -20.53 12.21 -2.57
N LEU A 154 -19.86 13.26 -2.11
CA LEU A 154 -18.48 13.21 -1.61
C LEU A 154 -18.37 12.35 -0.34
N SER A 155 -19.30 12.50 0.62
CA SER A 155 -19.35 11.64 1.81
C SER A 155 -19.52 10.17 1.45
N ARG A 156 -20.36 9.85 0.46
CA ARG A 156 -20.54 8.47 -0.01
C ARG A 156 -19.25 7.90 -0.62
N GLU A 157 -18.49 8.70 -1.35
CA GLU A 157 -17.20 8.27 -1.91
C GLU A 157 -16.16 7.98 -0.82
N ILE A 158 -16.07 8.86 0.18
CA ILE A 158 -15.24 8.68 1.38
C ILE A 158 -15.61 7.37 2.09
N ASP A 159 -16.90 7.15 2.37
CA ASP A 159 -17.38 5.93 3.01
C ASP A 159 -17.07 4.68 2.16
N GLN A 160 -17.22 4.76 0.83
CA GLN A 160 -16.91 3.64 -0.06
C GLN A 160 -15.43 3.29 -0.06
N PHE A 161 -14.54 4.29 -0.06
CA PHE A 161 -13.10 4.08 0.03
C PHE A 161 -12.73 3.50 1.39
N HIS A 162 -13.18 4.11 2.48
CA HIS A 162 -12.90 3.68 3.86
C HIS A 162 -13.35 2.24 4.11
N ASN A 163 -14.57 1.90 3.71
CA ASN A 163 -15.09 0.54 3.84
C ASN A 163 -14.34 -0.47 2.97
N ALA A 164 -13.91 -0.08 1.76
CA ALA A 164 -13.11 -0.94 0.90
C ALA A 164 -11.70 -1.16 1.47
N LEU A 165 -11.10 -0.13 2.08
CA LEU A 165 -9.78 -0.19 2.71
C LEU A 165 -9.73 -1.25 3.80
N PHE A 166 -10.68 -1.24 4.74
CA PHE A 166 -10.74 -2.22 5.82
C PHE A 166 -11.23 -3.62 5.39
N ARG A 167 -11.67 -3.80 4.15
CA ARG A 167 -11.93 -5.12 3.56
C ARG A 167 -10.68 -5.74 2.95
N MET A 168 -9.61 -4.97 2.77
CA MET A 168 -8.34 -5.50 2.28
C MET A 168 -7.75 -6.48 3.31
N PRO A 169 -7.17 -7.61 2.86
CA PRO A 169 -6.52 -8.55 3.77
C PRO A 169 -5.35 -7.90 4.54
N GLU A 170 -4.70 -6.91 3.95
CA GLU A 170 -3.60 -6.18 4.57
C GLU A 170 -4.04 -5.32 5.77
N PHE A 171 -5.29 -4.84 5.79
CA PHE A 171 -5.84 -4.07 6.91
C PHE A 171 -6.76 -4.90 7.81
N LYS A 172 -6.69 -6.24 7.74
CA LYS A 172 -7.53 -7.10 8.58
C LYS A 172 -7.11 -7.06 10.05
N THR A 173 -5.81 -7.05 10.32
CA THR A 173 -5.26 -7.01 11.68
C THR A 173 -4.07 -6.05 11.77
N LEU A 174 -3.63 -5.73 12.98
CA LEU A 174 -2.39 -4.98 13.19
C LEU A 174 -1.17 -5.69 12.57
N ASP A 175 -1.07 -7.02 12.70
CA ASP A 175 0.03 -7.80 12.12
C ASP A 175 0.06 -7.72 10.59
N THR A 176 -1.11 -7.83 9.94
CA THR A 176 -1.18 -7.71 8.48
C THR A 176 -0.81 -6.30 8.02
N MET A 177 -1.19 -5.26 8.78
CA MET A 177 -0.81 -3.88 8.48
C MET A 177 0.71 -3.68 8.63
N CYS A 178 1.30 -4.20 9.71
CA CYS A 178 2.75 -4.18 9.93
C CYS A 178 3.51 -4.86 8.78
N LYS A 179 3.00 -5.97 8.25
CA LYS A 179 3.56 -6.63 7.06
C LYS A 179 3.44 -5.75 5.81
N LEU A 180 2.28 -5.13 5.59
CA LEU A 180 2.06 -4.19 4.47
C LEU A 180 3.01 -2.98 4.53
N CYS A 181 3.38 -2.50 5.73
CA CYS A 181 4.30 -1.37 5.87
C CYS A 181 5.67 -1.61 5.20
N ARG A 182 6.05 -2.87 4.97
CA ARG A 182 7.26 -3.22 4.21
C ARG A 182 7.21 -2.77 2.73
N CYS A 183 6.02 -2.53 2.21
CA CYS A 183 5.76 -2.09 0.85
C CYS A 183 5.36 -0.60 0.79
N ALA A 184 5.35 0.10 1.91
CA ALA A 184 4.93 1.50 2.03
C ALA A 184 6.14 2.44 2.00
N GLN A 185 5.88 3.74 1.82
CA GLN A 185 6.93 4.76 1.91
C GLN A 185 7.42 4.87 3.36
N PRO A 186 8.72 4.71 3.65
CA PRO A 186 9.23 4.99 4.99
C PRO A 186 9.23 6.50 5.25
N THR A 187 9.13 6.88 6.53
CA THR A 187 9.36 8.25 6.99
C THR A 187 10.69 8.35 7.73
N SER A 188 10.98 9.50 8.35
CA SER A 188 12.10 9.64 9.29
C SER A 188 11.93 8.78 10.56
N SER A 189 10.70 8.36 10.88
CA SER A 189 10.43 7.40 11.95
C SER A 189 10.39 5.98 11.38
N SER A 190 11.13 5.06 12.00
CA SER A 190 11.16 3.63 11.64
C SER A 190 9.84 2.90 11.87
N SER A 191 8.87 3.57 12.49
CA SER A 191 7.56 3.03 12.87
C SER A 191 6.39 3.77 12.21
N GLU A 192 6.69 4.67 11.28
CA GLU A 192 5.68 5.41 10.53
C GLU A 192 5.94 5.32 9.04
N PHE A 193 4.86 5.08 8.30
CA PHE A 193 4.88 4.83 6.87
C PHE A 193 3.76 5.59 6.18
N ASN A 194 3.93 5.87 4.89
CA ASN A 194 2.90 6.48 4.07
C ASN A 194 2.48 5.57 2.91
N LEU A 195 1.19 5.63 2.59
CA LEU A 195 0.64 5.19 1.32
C LEU A 195 -0.25 6.29 0.74
N TYR A 196 -0.38 6.29 -0.57
CA TYR A 196 -1.12 7.30 -1.31
C TYR A 196 -2.09 6.64 -2.27
N SER A 197 -3.24 7.27 -2.44
CA SER A 197 -4.26 6.84 -3.40
C SER A 197 -4.97 8.04 -3.98
N GLU A 198 -5.79 7.76 -4.98
CA GLU A 198 -6.59 8.74 -5.67
C GLU A 198 -7.91 8.09 -6.08
N THR A 199 -9.01 8.80 -5.84
CA THR A 199 -10.34 8.45 -6.32
C THR A 199 -10.83 9.51 -7.31
N GLU A 200 -12.10 9.55 -7.67
CA GLU A 200 -12.60 10.53 -8.64
C GLU A 200 -12.41 11.96 -8.11
N HIS A 201 -12.83 12.22 -6.87
CA HIS A 201 -12.85 13.57 -6.31
C HIS A 201 -11.77 13.84 -5.24
N PHE A 202 -11.01 12.82 -4.84
CA PHE A 202 -10.04 12.96 -3.74
C PHE A 202 -8.63 12.48 -4.10
N PHE A 203 -7.63 13.22 -3.63
CA PHE A 203 -6.34 12.66 -3.28
C PHE A 203 -6.40 12.15 -1.85
N ILE A 204 -5.79 11.00 -1.60
CA ILE A 204 -5.91 10.30 -0.32
C ILE A 204 -4.53 9.92 0.21
N TRP A 205 -4.21 10.38 1.42
CA TRP A 205 -2.98 10.02 2.11
C TRP A 205 -3.28 9.14 3.32
N LEU A 206 -2.61 8.00 3.39
CA LEU A 206 -2.62 7.12 4.55
C LEU A 206 -1.31 7.29 5.29
N ARG A 207 -1.39 7.56 6.60
CA ARG A 207 -0.24 7.50 7.52
C ARG A 207 -0.45 6.31 8.45
N LEU A 208 0.44 5.33 8.33
CA LEU A 208 0.42 4.08 9.09
C LEU A 208 1.44 4.17 10.22
N ILE A 209 0.99 4.03 11.46
CA ILE A 209 1.85 4.04 12.64
C ILE A 209 1.83 2.65 13.28
N THR A 210 2.99 2.04 13.46
CA THR A 210 3.17 0.68 13.99
C THR A 210 3.86 0.65 15.36
N ARG A 211 3.99 1.81 16.03
CA ARG A 211 4.58 1.91 17.36
C ARG A 211 3.88 1.01 18.37
N PHE A 212 4.66 0.33 19.20
CA PHE A 212 4.12 -0.46 20.29
C PHE A 212 3.28 0.41 21.22
N ARG A 213 2.01 0.02 21.43
CA ARG A 213 1.00 0.75 22.23
C ARG A 213 0.59 2.14 21.71
N ASP A 214 1.02 2.54 20.52
CA ASP A 214 0.61 3.78 19.85
C ASP A 214 0.48 3.58 18.34
N TYR A 215 -0.20 2.49 17.94
CA TYR A 215 -0.44 2.18 16.54
C TYR A 215 -1.76 2.80 16.09
N ASN A 216 -1.73 3.47 14.93
CA ASN A 216 -2.87 4.19 14.38
C ASN A 216 -2.78 4.16 12.86
N LEU A 217 -3.93 4.12 12.20
CA LEU A 217 -4.06 4.40 10.77
C LEU A 217 -4.78 5.73 10.60
N TYR A 218 -4.10 6.72 10.03
CA TYR A 218 -4.74 7.95 9.61
C TYR A 218 -5.05 7.86 8.11
N VAL A 219 -6.24 8.34 7.72
CA VAL A 219 -6.65 8.45 6.32
C VAL A 219 -7.14 9.87 6.09
N HIS A 220 -6.39 10.63 5.31
CA HIS A 220 -6.65 12.03 4.99
C HIS A 220 -7.24 12.14 3.59
N TYR A 221 -8.29 12.94 3.44
CA TYR A 221 -8.98 13.16 2.17
C TYR A 221 -8.84 14.63 1.75
N TYR A 222 -8.21 14.84 0.60
CA TYR A 222 -7.98 16.15 0.00
C TYR A 222 -8.83 16.29 -1.25
N ALA A 223 -9.73 17.28 -1.27
CA ALA A 223 -10.55 17.54 -2.45
C ALA A 223 -9.66 17.95 -3.63
N LYS A 224 -9.89 17.33 -4.79
CA LYS A 224 -9.32 17.82 -6.04
C LYS A 224 -9.98 19.14 -6.40
N GLN A 225 -9.19 20.10 -6.85
CA GLN A 225 -9.74 21.30 -7.46
C GLN A 225 -10.37 20.90 -8.79
N VAL A 226 -11.67 21.21 -8.95
CA VAL A 226 -12.41 21.07 -10.21
C VAL A 226 -12.21 22.34 -11.03
#